data_AF-A0A7C7V6Q3-F1
#
_entry.id   AF-A0A7C7V6Q3-F1
#
_cell.length_a   1.000
_cell.length_b   1.000
_cell.length_c   1.000
_cell.angle_alpha   90.00
_cell.angle_beta   90.00
_cell.angle_gamma   90.00
#
_symmetry.space_group_name_H-M   'P 1'
#
loop_
_entity.id
_entity.type
_entity.pdbx_description
1 polymer ?
#
loop_
_entity_poly.entity_id
_entity_poly.type
_entity_poly.pdbx_seq_one_letter_code
_entity_poly.pdbx_strand_id
1 'polypeptide(L)'
;MIRFTCPGCRSTLNAKDELAGQRRRCPKCGQAVEIPSPRSEGLITATPEPSLAEGAAPDTAEPAAGAAPLVHDLRDDALPRFKPPEEIVRSNIYLICDKVRVFATWRNDGQGWVLKTKMGALSAKRNAEQIPAHGDYTLVELIFEDAEEGRRLGGICVYELPKRWALPALARSDSAILAKVVGPGRLIREQKLAVRRYLEEQFMPEIWHENREVVDYLSNDDFVSPGTVRHSEEPSG
;
A
#
# COMPACT_ATOMS: atom_id res chain seq x y z
N MET A 1 3.47 -26.21 10.44
CA MET A 1 2.91 -24.86 10.66
C MET A 1 1.44 -24.93 10.29
N ILE A 2 0.56 -24.57 11.21
CA ILE A 2 -0.90 -24.67 11.06
C ILE A 2 -1.42 -23.34 10.51
N ARG A 3 -2.07 -23.38 9.34
CA ARG A 3 -2.73 -22.22 8.75
C ARG A 3 -4.24 -22.37 8.92
N PHE A 4 -4.87 -21.43 9.59
CA PHE A 4 -6.30 -21.46 9.86
C PHE A 4 -6.90 -20.05 9.84
N THR A 5 -8.20 -19.95 9.63
CA THR A 5 -8.91 -18.67 9.51
C THR A 5 -9.56 -18.32 10.84
N CYS A 6 -9.36 -17.09 11.31
CA CYS A 6 -10.03 -16.60 12.52
C CYS A 6 -11.55 -16.47 12.30
N PRO A 7 -12.42 -17.02 13.16
CA PRO A 7 -13.87 -16.90 13.03
C PRO A 7 -14.39 -15.48 13.27
N GLY A 8 -13.65 -14.64 14.01
CA GLY A 8 -14.06 -13.28 14.33
C GLY A 8 -13.78 -12.27 13.21
N CYS A 9 -12.56 -12.25 12.67
CA CYS A 9 -12.15 -11.27 11.65
C CYS A 9 -11.90 -11.85 10.27
N ARG A 10 -12.07 -13.17 10.09
CA ARG A 10 -11.80 -13.90 8.84
C ARG A 10 -10.37 -13.73 8.30
N SER A 11 -9.45 -13.22 9.12
CA SER A 11 -8.04 -13.13 8.77
C SER A 11 -7.37 -14.50 8.85
N THR A 12 -6.52 -14.80 7.87
CA THR A 12 -5.69 -16.01 7.89
C THR A 12 -4.58 -15.88 8.91
N LEU A 13 -4.51 -16.82 9.85
CA LEU A 13 -3.50 -16.89 10.90
C LEU A 13 -2.58 -18.09 10.67
N ASN A 14 -1.32 -17.93 11.05
CA ASN A 14 -0.31 -18.98 11.04
C ASN A 14 0.12 -19.24 12.48
N ALA A 15 -0.03 -20.48 12.94
CA ALA A 15 0.43 -20.94 14.26
C ALA A 15 1.48 -22.05 14.11
N LYS A 16 2.38 -22.15 15.09
CA LYS A 16 3.30 -23.29 15.18
C LYS A 16 2.51 -24.54 15.56
N ASP A 17 2.96 -25.71 15.12
CA ASP A 17 2.29 -26.99 15.41
C ASP A 17 2.25 -27.29 16.91
N GLU A 18 3.23 -26.79 17.67
CA GLU A 18 3.29 -26.85 19.15
C GLU A 18 2.12 -26.12 19.84
N LEU A 19 1.42 -25.23 19.13
CA LEU A 19 0.30 -24.45 19.63
C LEU A 19 -1.06 -25.03 19.23
N ALA A 20 -1.05 -26.20 18.57
CA ALA A 20 -2.24 -27.00 18.27
C ALA A 20 -3.10 -27.25 19.53
N GLY A 21 -4.41 -27.01 19.43
CA GLY A 21 -5.38 -27.25 20.49
C GLY A 21 -5.45 -26.18 21.57
N GLN A 22 -4.64 -25.12 21.49
CA GLN A 22 -4.67 -24.02 22.47
C GLN A 22 -5.62 -22.89 22.05
N ARG A 23 -6.33 -22.33 23.04
CA ARG A 23 -7.13 -21.10 22.87
C ARG A 23 -6.25 -19.87 23.06
N ARG A 24 -6.15 -19.03 22.03
CA ARG A 24 -5.32 -17.81 22.02
C ARG A 24 -6.11 -16.64 21.45
N ARG A 25 -5.71 -15.42 21.81
CA ARG A 25 -6.31 -14.22 21.22
C ARG A 25 -5.75 -14.00 19.81
N CYS A 26 -6.64 -13.72 18.87
CA CYS A 26 -6.27 -13.36 17.50
C CYS A 26 -5.47 -12.06 17.52
N PRO A 27 -4.28 -12.00 16.88
CA PRO A 27 -3.46 -10.78 16.85
C PRO A 27 -4.07 -9.67 15.98
N LYS A 28 -5.13 -9.96 15.21
CA LYS A 28 -5.80 -8.99 14.33
C LYS A 28 -7.05 -8.36 14.96
N CYS A 29 -7.81 -9.11 15.75
CA CYS A 29 -9.07 -8.62 16.32
C CYS A 29 -9.23 -8.86 17.82
N GLY A 30 -8.26 -9.50 18.48
CA GLY A 30 -8.32 -9.81 19.91
C GLY A 30 -9.25 -10.97 20.30
N GLN A 31 -10.06 -11.49 19.36
CA GLN A 31 -11.01 -12.57 19.63
C GLN A 31 -10.31 -13.86 20.07
N ALA A 32 -10.85 -14.57 21.05
CA ALA A 32 -10.34 -15.88 21.46
C ALA A 32 -10.61 -16.92 20.36
N VAL A 33 -9.55 -17.49 19.78
CA VAL A 33 -9.61 -18.51 18.74
C VAL A 33 -8.84 -19.74 19.19
N GLU A 34 -9.39 -20.92 18.89
CA GLU A 34 -8.74 -22.20 19.12
C GLU A 34 -7.93 -22.60 17.89
N ILE A 35 -6.66 -22.98 18.09
CA ILE A 35 -5.77 -23.40 17.01
C ILE A 35 -6.11 -24.87 16.69
N PRO A 36 -6.46 -25.22 15.44
CA PRO A 36 -6.85 -26.59 15.10
C PRO A 36 -5.63 -27.53 15.15
N SER A 37 -5.72 -28.63 15.90
CA SER A 37 -4.68 -29.65 15.93
C SER A 37 -4.74 -30.52 14.67
N PRO A 38 -3.61 -30.79 13.97
CA PRO A 38 -3.58 -31.79 12.91
C PRO A 38 -3.61 -33.19 13.53
N ARG A 39 -4.80 -33.64 13.91
CA ARG A 39 -5.11 -35.07 14.05
C ARG A 39 -6.40 -35.33 13.28
N SER A 40 -6.30 -36.29 12.35
CA SER A 40 -7.33 -36.84 11.47
C SER A 40 -7.87 -35.94 10.38
N GLU A 41 -7.22 -36.04 9.21
CA GLU A 41 -7.89 -36.06 7.91
C GLU A 41 -9.14 -36.94 7.96
N GLY A 42 -10.31 -36.32 7.82
CA GLY A 42 -11.54 -36.95 7.36
C GLY A 42 -11.65 -36.70 5.86
N LEU A 43 -11.19 -37.69 5.11
CA LEU A 43 -11.27 -37.89 3.67
C LEU A 43 -12.45 -37.20 2.97
N ILE A 44 -12.08 -36.46 1.93
CA ILE A 44 -12.87 -36.25 0.72
C ILE A 44 -13.26 -37.60 0.10
N THR A 45 -14.53 -37.79 -0.27
CA THR A 45 -14.89 -38.74 -1.34
C THR A 45 -16.21 -38.36 -2.02
N ALA A 46 -16.13 -38.26 -3.36
CA ALA A 46 -17.18 -38.41 -4.39
C ALA A 46 -18.32 -37.37 -4.39
N THR A 47 -18.36 -36.39 -5.30
CA THR A 47 -18.59 -36.54 -6.77
C THR A 47 -19.63 -37.61 -7.11
N PRO A 48 -20.90 -37.23 -7.37
CA PRO A 48 -21.79 -38.07 -8.17
C PRO A 48 -21.55 -37.81 -9.66
N GLU A 49 -21.07 -38.84 -10.37
CA GLU A 49 -21.11 -38.90 -11.84
C GLU A 49 -22.54 -39.09 -12.34
N PRO A 50 -22.84 -38.68 -13.60
CA PRO A 50 -24.19 -38.62 -14.15
C PRO A 50 -24.62 -39.97 -14.72
N SER A 51 -25.86 -40.38 -14.43
CA SER A 51 -26.52 -41.52 -15.07
C SER A 51 -27.72 -41.02 -15.87
N LEU A 52 -27.63 -41.15 -17.19
CA LEU A 52 -28.72 -41.01 -18.15
C LEU A 52 -29.55 -42.31 -18.15
N ALA A 53 -30.85 -42.19 -17.88
CA ALA A 53 -31.87 -43.07 -18.46
C ALA A 53 -33.24 -42.37 -18.40
N GLU A 54 -33.84 -42.22 -19.58
CA GLU A 54 -35.16 -41.65 -19.88
C GLU A 54 -36.33 -42.22 -19.07
N GLY A 55 -37.38 -41.41 -18.91
CA GLY A 55 -38.75 -41.90 -19.05
C GLY A 55 -39.81 -41.28 -18.14
N ALA A 56 -40.67 -40.45 -18.76
CA ALA A 56 -42.06 -40.16 -18.40
C ALA A 56 -42.39 -39.06 -17.36
N ALA A 57 -42.84 -37.91 -17.90
CA ALA A 57 -43.88 -37.03 -17.33
C ALA A 57 -45.26 -37.73 -17.36
N PRO A 58 -46.37 -37.23 -16.74
CA PRO A 58 -46.68 -35.88 -16.24
C PRO A 58 -47.14 -35.94 -14.74
N ASP A 59 -47.67 -34.95 -14.02
CA ASP A 59 -48.44 -33.74 -14.28
C ASP A 59 -48.45 -32.88 -12.99
N THR A 60 -48.45 -31.55 -13.16
CA THR A 60 -49.03 -30.49 -12.31
C THR A 60 -49.04 -30.61 -10.77
N ALA A 61 -48.25 -29.76 -10.11
CA ALA A 61 -48.71 -28.93 -8.98
C ALA A 61 -47.71 -27.80 -8.67
N GLU A 62 -48.15 -26.56 -8.89
CA GLU A 62 -47.53 -25.33 -8.39
C GLU A 62 -47.49 -25.34 -6.84
N PRO A 63 -46.46 -24.77 -6.21
CA PRO A 63 -46.66 -23.42 -5.72
C PRO A 63 -45.43 -22.49 -5.82
N ALA A 64 -45.78 -21.20 -5.90
CA ALA A 64 -44.93 -20.03 -5.78
C ALA A 64 -43.87 -20.10 -4.66
N ALA A 65 -42.65 -19.64 -4.97
CA ALA A 65 -41.90 -18.66 -4.17
C ALA A 65 -40.46 -18.55 -4.68
N GLY A 66 -39.98 -17.30 -4.79
CA GLY A 66 -38.55 -17.02 -4.82
C GLY A 66 -38.01 -16.67 -6.20
N ALA A 67 -38.34 -15.46 -6.65
CA ALA A 67 -37.49 -14.75 -7.59
C ALA A 67 -36.03 -14.81 -7.08
N ALA A 68 -35.17 -15.48 -7.84
CA ALA A 68 -33.74 -15.34 -7.64
C ALA A 68 -33.40 -13.85 -7.72
N PRO A 69 -32.69 -13.26 -6.74
CA PRO A 69 -32.22 -11.91 -6.91
C PRO A 69 -31.22 -11.95 -8.05
N LEU A 70 -31.60 -11.33 -9.16
CA LEU A 70 -30.70 -10.76 -10.13
C LEU A 70 -29.63 -10.02 -9.33
N VAL A 71 -28.40 -10.54 -9.33
CA VAL A 71 -27.23 -9.77 -8.92
C VAL A 71 -27.09 -8.64 -9.93
N HIS A 72 -27.86 -7.58 -9.70
CA HIS A 72 -27.75 -6.33 -10.42
C HIS A 72 -26.35 -5.82 -10.14
N ASP A 73 -25.65 -5.52 -11.23
CA ASP A 73 -24.35 -4.89 -11.31
C ASP A 73 -24.08 -3.97 -10.12
N LEU A 74 -23.25 -4.45 -9.18
CA LEU A 74 -22.52 -3.54 -8.30
C LEU A 74 -21.56 -2.79 -9.23
N ARG A 75 -22.01 -1.63 -9.70
CA ARG A 75 -21.21 -0.64 -10.41
C ARG A 75 -19.82 -0.59 -9.78
N ASP A 76 -18.81 -0.88 -10.58
CA ASP A 76 -17.37 -0.76 -10.29
C ASP A 76 -16.94 0.72 -10.06
N ASP A 77 -17.91 1.64 -10.03
CA ASP A 77 -17.73 3.11 -10.03
C ASP A 77 -17.77 3.77 -8.63
N ALA A 78 -17.84 3.01 -7.54
CA ALA A 78 -18.05 3.59 -6.20
C ALA A 78 -16.89 3.42 -5.20
N LEU A 79 -15.73 2.93 -5.63
CA LEU A 79 -14.50 3.06 -4.84
C LEU A 79 -13.65 4.16 -5.47
N PRO A 80 -13.20 5.19 -4.71
CA PRO A 80 -12.23 6.14 -5.23
C PRO A 80 -10.99 5.37 -5.67
N ARG A 81 -10.84 5.22 -7.00
CA ARG A 81 -9.69 4.53 -7.57
C ARG A 81 -8.48 5.38 -7.33
N PHE A 82 -7.58 4.88 -6.47
CA PHE A 82 -6.25 5.42 -6.34
C PHE A 82 -5.62 5.57 -7.74
N LYS A 83 -5.27 6.81 -8.11
CA LYS A 83 -4.60 7.10 -9.38
C LYS A 83 -3.18 7.59 -9.06
N PRO A 84 -2.13 6.82 -9.39
CA PRO A 84 -0.77 7.30 -9.20
C PRO A 84 -0.51 8.51 -10.11
N PRO A 85 0.39 9.42 -9.73
CA PRO A 85 0.78 10.53 -10.58
C PRO A 85 1.38 9.99 -11.88
N GLU A 86 0.89 10.48 -13.01
CA GLU A 86 1.39 10.08 -14.34
C GLU A 86 2.70 10.79 -14.69
N GLU A 87 2.91 11.98 -14.12
CA GLU A 87 4.09 12.82 -14.32
C GLU A 87 4.62 13.39 -13.00
N ILE A 88 5.89 13.78 -13.02
CA ILE A 88 6.51 14.46 -11.88
C ILE A 88 6.05 15.91 -11.87
N VAL A 89 5.42 16.30 -10.76
CA VAL A 89 5.07 17.69 -10.47
C VAL A 89 6.33 18.43 -10.05
N ARG A 90 6.73 19.44 -10.82
CA ARG A 90 8.02 20.13 -10.63
C ARG A 90 8.12 20.95 -9.35
N SER A 91 7.00 21.38 -8.77
CA SER A 91 6.98 21.99 -7.45
C SER A 91 7.23 20.95 -6.35
N ASN A 92 6.92 19.67 -6.56
CA ASN A 92 7.04 18.65 -5.52
C ASN A 92 8.47 18.11 -5.38
N ILE A 93 8.70 17.40 -4.27
CA ILE A 93 9.94 16.66 -4.00
C ILE A 93 9.59 15.19 -3.88
N TYR A 94 10.36 14.34 -4.55
CA TYR A 94 10.12 12.90 -4.51
C TYR A 94 11.28 12.19 -3.83
N LEU A 95 10.96 11.25 -2.95
CA LEU A 95 11.92 10.46 -2.20
C LEU A 95 11.70 8.97 -2.50
N ILE A 96 12.79 8.22 -2.57
CA ILE A 96 12.76 6.76 -2.49
C ILE A 96 13.28 6.40 -1.11
N CYS A 97 12.47 5.74 -0.31
CA CYS A 97 12.86 5.21 0.99
C CYS A 97 13.18 3.72 0.88
N ASP A 98 14.30 3.28 1.44
CA ASP A 98 14.50 1.87 1.78
C ASP A 98 13.88 1.58 3.17
N LYS A 99 14.32 0.53 3.88
CA LYS A 99 13.81 0.20 5.21
C LYS A 99 14.16 1.22 6.30
N VAL A 100 15.23 2.00 6.13
CA VAL A 100 15.83 2.80 7.22
C VAL A 100 16.23 4.22 6.82
N ARG A 101 16.30 4.54 5.53
CA ARG A 101 16.78 5.85 5.05
C ARG A 101 16.10 6.28 3.75
N VAL A 102 16.26 7.56 3.45
CA VAL A 102 16.04 8.10 2.10
C VAL A 102 17.21 7.63 1.21
N PHE A 103 16.91 6.73 0.28
CA PHE A 103 17.83 6.13 -0.67
C PHE A 103 18.09 7.05 -1.87
N ALA A 104 17.06 7.71 -2.39
CA ALA A 104 17.19 8.64 -3.52
C ALA A 104 16.23 9.81 -3.39
N THR A 105 16.58 10.93 -4.02
CA THR A 105 15.79 12.16 -4.03
C THR A 105 15.71 12.73 -5.44
N TRP A 106 14.55 13.21 -5.84
CA TRP A 106 14.36 14.02 -7.04
C TRP A 106 13.87 15.41 -6.65
N ARG A 107 14.44 16.43 -7.28
CA ARG A 107 14.06 17.84 -7.18
C ARG A 107 14.13 18.46 -8.58
N ASN A 108 13.40 19.54 -8.80
CA ASN A 108 13.47 20.31 -10.04
C ASN A 108 14.71 21.22 -10.09
N ASP A 109 15.91 20.64 -10.00
CA ASP A 109 17.20 21.32 -10.02
C ASP A 109 18.09 20.93 -11.22
N GLY A 110 17.53 20.13 -12.13
CA GLY A 110 18.20 19.64 -13.34
C GLY A 110 19.13 18.44 -13.12
N GLN A 111 19.32 17.96 -11.87
CA GLN A 111 20.17 16.79 -11.59
C GLN A 111 19.44 15.45 -11.80
N GLY A 112 18.11 15.49 -11.87
CA GLY A 112 17.26 14.31 -11.91
C GLY A 112 17.29 13.55 -10.59
N TRP A 113 17.21 12.23 -10.64
CA TRP A 113 17.33 11.39 -9.45
C TRP A 113 18.75 11.37 -8.90
N VAL A 114 18.89 11.70 -7.62
CA VAL A 114 20.16 11.69 -6.89
C VAL A 114 20.13 10.58 -5.84
N LEU A 115 21.00 9.59 -5.98
CA LEU A 115 21.22 8.51 -5.03
C LEU A 115 22.00 9.04 -3.82
N LYS A 116 21.51 8.75 -2.62
CA LYS A 116 22.24 9.01 -1.38
C LYS A 116 23.06 7.78 -1.07
N THR A 117 24.38 7.90 -1.01
CA THR A 117 25.30 6.81 -0.64
C THR A 117 26.09 7.20 0.61
N LYS A 118 26.80 6.25 1.20
CA LYS A 118 27.71 6.55 2.33
C LYS A 118 28.85 7.50 1.92
N MET A 119 29.22 7.51 0.65
CA MET A 119 30.32 8.31 0.10
C MET A 119 29.85 9.66 -0.48
N GLY A 120 28.55 9.96 -0.41
CA GLY A 120 27.98 11.19 -0.93
C GLY A 120 26.81 10.97 -1.91
N ALA A 121 26.53 12.00 -2.70
CA ALA A 121 25.40 12.04 -3.62
C ALA A 121 25.86 11.70 -5.06
N LEU A 122 25.13 10.82 -5.75
CA LEU A 122 25.43 10.39 -7.12
C LEU A 122 24.21 10.56 -8.02
N SER A 123 24.39 11.06 -9.24
CA SER A 123 23.30 11.05 -10.23
C SER A 123 22.95 9.61 -10.62
N ALA A 124 21.69 9.22 -10.47
CA ALA A 124 21.21 7.88 -10.80
C ALA A 124 21.41 7.54 -12.29
N LYS A 125 21.14 8.51 -13.17
CA LYS A 125 21.31 8.36 -14.63
C LYS A 125 22.76 8.05 -15.03
N ARG A 126 23.74 8.59 -14.31
CA ARG A 126 25.17 8.40 -14.60
C ARG A 126 25.82 7.21 -13.88
N ASN A 127 25.13 6.64 -12.90
CA ASN A 127 25.67 5.58 -12.01
C ASN A 127 24.62 4.47 -11.86
N ALA A 128 24.11 3.96 -12.99
CA ALA A 128 23.01 3.00 -13.01
C ALA A 128 23.38 1.65 -12.35
N GLU A 129 24.65 1.28 -12.37
CA GLU A 129 25.23 0.11 -11.73
C GLU A 129 25.13 0.14 -10.20
N GLN A 130 25.01 1.34 -9.60
CA GLN A 130 24.82 1.53 -8.16
C GLN A 130 23.35 1.36 -7.73
N ILE A 131 22.42 1.17 -8.68
CA ILE A 131 20.99 1.07 -8.41
C ILE A 131 20.58 -0.40 -8.20
N PRO A 132 20.06 -0.78 -7.02
CA PRO A 132 19.64 -2.14 -6.77
C PRO A 132 18.47 -2.58 -7.66
N ALA A 133 18.60 -3.76 -8.27
CA ALA A 133 17.52 -4.36 -9.07
C ALA A 133 16.37 -4.92 -8.21
N HIS A 134 16.57 -5.09 -6.91
CA HIS A 134 15.56 -5.61 -5.98
C HIS A 134 15.70 -4.99 -4.59
N GLY A 135 14.59 -4.95 -3.86
CA GLY A 135 14.53 -4.46 -2.48
C GLY A 135 13.14 -3.96 -2.11
N ASP A 136 12.93 -3.74 -0.81
CA ASP A 136 11.70 -3.15 -0.29
C ASP A 136 11.87 -1.63 -0.31
N TYR A 137 11.31 -0.97 -1.33
CA TYR A 137 11.38 0.47 -1.52
C TYR A 137 9.99 1.08 -1.58
N THR A 138 9.87 2.30 -1.05
CA THR A 138 8.64 3.09 -1.06
C THR A 138 8.93 4.41 -1.77
N LEU A 139 8.04 4.82 -2.68
CA LEU A 139 8.09 6.17 -3.27
C LEU A 139 7.25 7.10 -2.39
N VAL A 140 7.82 8.26 -2.06
CA VAL A 140 7.16 9.32 -1.30
C VAL A 140 7.15 10.57 -2.14
N GLU A 141 6.01 11.22 -2.22
CA GLU A 141 5.83 12.54 -2.81
C GLU A 141 5.54 13.53 -1.69
N LEU A 142 6.41 14.52 -1.54
CA LEU A 142 6.21 15.68 -0.69
C LEU A 142 5.59 16.78 -1.55
N ILE A 143 4.33 17.09 -1.26
CA ILE A 143 3.54 18.05 -2.02
C ILE A 143 3.84 19.44 -1.49
N PHE A 144 4.31 20.33 -2.36
CA PHE A 144 4.57 21.71 -2.00
C PHE A 144 3.61 22.65 -2.73
N GLU A 145 3.15 23.64 -1.98
CA GLU A 145 2.29 24.70 -2.44
C GLU A 145 3.03 26.04 -2.33
N ASP A 146 2.67 26.97 -3.21
CA ASP A 146 3.06 28.36 -3.06
C ASP A 146 2.21 29.00 -1.95
N ALA A 147 2.87 29.77 -1.09
CA ALA A 147 2.28 30.55 -0.01
C ALA A 147 2.64 32.04 -0.18
N GLU A 148 2.01 32.93 0.58
CA GLU A 148 2.34 34.36 0.53
C GLU A 148 3.82 34.61 0.84
N GLU A 149 4.39 33.84 1.78
CA GLU A 149 5.81 33.87 2.13
C GLU A 149 6.53 32.59 1.63
N GLY A 150 6.64 32.45 0.31
CA GLY A 150 7.47 31.41 -0.30
C GLY A 150 6.74 30.09 -0.53
N ARG A 151 7.37 28.96 -0.19
CA ARG A 151 6.83 27.62 -0.42
C ARG A 151 6.63 26.88 0.89
N ARG A 152 5.54 26.13 1.00
CA ARG A 152 5.22 25.31 2.18
C ARG A 152 4.85 23.88 1.80
N LEU A 153 4.99 22.96 2.75
CA LEU A 153 4.58 21.57 2.61
C LEU A 153 3.05 21.47 2.73
N GLY A 154 2.36 21.18 1.64
CA GLY A 154 0.91 20.99 1.57
C GLY A 154 0.46 19.56 1.89
N GLY A 155 1.33 18.57 1.70
CA GLY A 155 0.98 17.18 1.96
C GLY A 155 2.11 16.19 1.74
N ILE A 156 1.80 14.93 2.00
CA ILE A 156 2.64 13.77 1.74
C ILE A 156 1.78 12.66 1.14
N CYS A 157 2.21 12.10 0.01
CA CYS A 157 1.64 10.90 -0.59
C CYS A 157 2.69 9.79 -0.62
N VAL A 158 2.24 8.56 -0.41
CA VAL A 158 3.10 7.38 -0.30
C VAL A 158 2.59 6.32 -1.25
N TYR A 159 3.50 5.75 -2.02
CA TYR A 159 3.21 4.85 -3.13
C TYR A 159 4.00 3.56 -3.01
N GLU A 160 3.31 2.44 -3.25
CA GLU A 160 3.92 1.11 -3.25
C GLU A 160 4.68 0.86 -4.56
N LEU A 161 5.91 0.35 -4.43
CA LEU A 161 6.73 -0.09 -5.56
C LEU A 161 6.92 -1.62 -5.50
N PRO A 162 7.03 -2.31 -6.65
CA PRO A 162 7.31 -3.73 -6.69
C PRO A 162 8.72 -4.00 -6.17
N LYS A 163 8.88 -5.13 -5.47
CA LYS A 163 10.16 -5.53 -4.85
C LYS A 163 11.30 -5.80 -5.83
N ARG A 164 10.98 -5.94 -7.13
CA ARG A 164 11.93 -6.28 -8.19
C ARG A 164 11.73 -5.32 -9.34
N TRP A 165 12.84 -4.85 -9.91
CA TRP A 165 12.91 -4.05 -11.12
C TRP A 165 12.17 -2.69 -11.06
N ALA A 166 11.90 -2.18 -9.85
CA ALA A 166 11.39 -0.81 -9.66
C ALA A 166 12.50 0.23 -9.87
N LEU A 167 13.53 0.21 -9.02
CA LEU A 167 14.53 1.28 -8.96
C LEU A 167 15.39 1.48 -10.20
N PRO A 168 15.71 0.47 -11.04
CA PRO A 168 16.41 0.73 -12.30
C PRO A 168 15.69 1.75 -13.19
N ALA A 169 14.40 2.03 -12.93
CA ALA A 169 13.67 3.12 -13.55
C ALA A 169 14.28 4.51 -13.34
N LEU A 170 14.90 4.76 -12.18
CA LEU A 170 15.46 6.07 -11.81
C LEU A 170 16.59 6.53 -12.76
N ALA A 171 17.28 5.59 -13.41
CA ALA A 171 18.34 5.90 -14.37
C ALA A 171 17.80 6.21 -15.79
N ARG A 172 16.55 5.84 -16.10
CA ARG A 172 16.00 5.95 -17.46
C ARG A 172 15.43 7.34 -17.73
N SER A 173 14.61 7.83 -16.81
CA SER A 173 14.08 9.19 -16.83
C SER A 173 13.59 9.56 -15.44
N ASP A 174 13.30 10.84 -15.26
CA ASP A 174 12.76 11.39 -14.02
C ASP A 174 11.42 10.72 -13.67
N SER A 175 10.49 10.61 -14.62
CA SER A 175 9.14 10.06 -14.40
C SER A 175 9.04 8.53 -14.53
N ALA A 176 10.05 7.82 -15.04
CA ALA A 176 9.93 6.38 -15.33
C ALA A 176 9.62 5.51 -14.12
N ILE A 177 9.88 5.99 -12.90
CA ILE A 177 9.55 5.29 -11.65
C ILE A 177 8.06 5.35 -11.33
N LEU A 178 7.34 6.38 -11.79
CA LEU A 178 5.91 6.54 -11.51
C LEU A 178 5.08 5.42 -12.16
N ALA A 179 5.47 5.00 -13.37
CA ALA A 179 4.89 3.84 -14.05
C ALA A 179 5.18 2.49 -13.35
N LYS A 180 5.96 2.49 -12.26
CA LYS A 180 6.20 1.31 -11.41
C LYS A 180 5.33 1.31 -10.16
N VAL A 181 4.56 2.35 -9.89
CA VAL A 181 3.64 2.36 -8.75
C VAL A 181 2.57 1.28 -8.95
N VAL A 182 2.40 0.42 -7.95
CA VAL A 182 1.41 -0.68 -7.99
C VAL A 182 0.18 -0.41 -7.11
N GLY A 183 0.21 0.66 -6.32
CA GLY A 183 -0.89 1.05 -5.45
C GLY A 183 -0.51 2.06 -4.38
N PRO A 184 -1.44 2.38 -3.47
CA PRO A 184 -1.16 3.20 -2.30
C PRO A 184 -0.11 2.51 -1.42
N GLY A 185 0.91 3.27 -1.04
CA GLY A 185 1.97 2.82 -0.17
C GLY A 185 1.68 3.08 1.30
N ARG A 186 2.68 2.84 2.13
CA ARG A 186 2.70 3.16 3.56
C ARG A 186 4.13 3.36 4.03
N LEU A 187 4.31 4.15 5.08
CA LEU A 187 5.60 4.28 5.75
C LEU A 187 5.63 3.46 7.04
N ILE A 188 6.69 2.69 7.22
CA ILE A 188 7.03 2.12 8.54
C ILE A 188 7.67 3.19 9.42
N ARG A 189 7.80 2.92 10.73
CA ARG A 189 8.39 3.85 11.71
C ARG A 189 9.73 4.43 11.26
N GLU A 190 10.63 3.57 10.81
CA GLU A 190 11.98 3.97 10.38
C GLU A 190 11.95 4.86 9.14
N GLN A 191 11.01 4.60 8.21
CA GLN A 191 10.82 5.43 7.02
C GLN A 191 10.22 6.79 7.38
N LYS A 192 9.24 6.85 8.28
CA LYS A 192 8.70 8.13 8.78
C LYS A 192 9.80 8.99 9.41
N LEU A 193 10.64 8.36 10.24
CA LEU A 193 11.79 9.03 10.85
C LEU A 193 12.79 9.52 9.80
N ALA A 194 13.05 8.74 8.75
CA ALA A 194 13.94 9.13 7.66
C ALA A 194 13.39 10.31 6.85
N VAL A 195 12.08 10.32 6.54
CA VAL A 195 11.42 11.44 5.84
C VAL A 195 11.43 12.70 6.71
N ARG A 196 11.14 12.58 8.02
CA ARG A 196 11.21 13.69 8.96
C ARG A 196 12.62 14.30 9.03
N ARG A 197 13.64 13.48 9.20
CA ARG A 197 15.04 13.95 9.19
C ARG A 197 15.41 14.64 7.89
N TYR A 198 14.95 14.11 6.75
CA TYR A 198 15.15 14.78 5.47
C TYR A 198 14.52 16.18 5.44
N LEU A 199 13.31 16.35 5.98
CA LEU A 199 12.68 17.67 6.07
C LEU A 199 13.47 18.61 6.99
N GLU A 200 13.85 18.14 8.18
CA GLU A 200 14.65 18.88 9.17
C GLU A 200 16.02 19.32 8.63
N GLU A 201 16.67 18.49 7.79
CA GLU A 201 17.98 18.78 7.20
C GLU A 201 17.91 19.72 5.98
N GLN A 202 16.80 19.72 5.25
CA GLN A 202 16.70 20.43 3.96
C GLN A 202 15.92 21.73 4.02
N PHE A 203 15.06 21.92 5.03
CA PHE A 203 14.16 23.05 5.11
C PHE A 203 14.17 23.68 6.50
N MET A 204 13.93 24.99 6.55
CA MET A 204 13.64 25.65 7.82
C MET A 204 12.30 25.13 8.39
N PRO A 205 12.13 25.06 9.72
CA PRO A 205 10.93 24.49 10.33
C PRO A 205 9.62 25.08 9.82
N GLU A 206 9.57 26.38 9.53
CA GLU A 206 8.38 27.12 9.10
C GLU A 206 7.80 26.57 7.80
N ILE A 207 8.65 26.06 6.90
CA ILE A 207 8.24 25.52 5.60
C ILE A 207 7.37 24.26 5.76
N TRP A 208 7.50 23.50 6.85
CA TRP A 208 6.83 22.20 6.99
C TRP A 208 6.10 21.97 8.32
N HIS A 209 6.43 22.69 9.40
CA HIS A 209 5.74 22.58 10.70
C HIS A 209 4.32 23.13 10.67
N GLU A 210 4.03 24.10 9.81
CA GLU A 210 2.68 24.69 9.69
C GLU A 210 1.63 23.65 9.28
N ASN A 211 2.05 22.65 8.50
CA ASN A 211 1.19 21.53 8.15
C ASN A 211 1.19 20.48 9.25
N ARG A 212 0.37 20.73 10.28
CA ARG A 212 0.22 19.85 11.44
C ARG A 212 -0.17 18.43 11.06
N GLU A 213 -0.96 18.23 10.01
CA GLU A 213 -1.35 16.89 9.58
C GLU A 213 -0.14 16.06 9.12
N VAL A 214 0.76 16.66 8.34
CA VAL A 214 1.98 15.97 7.89
C VAL A 214 2.91 15.72 9.08
N VAL A 215 3.07 16.70 9.98
CA VAL A 215 3.89 16.54 11.19
C VAL A 215 3.35 15.40 12.07
N ASP A 216 2.04 15.37 12.29
CA ASP A 216 1.38 14.33 13.09
C ASP A 216 1.48 12.97 12.40
N TYR A 217 1.25 12.90 11.08
CA TYR A 217 1.43 11.69 10.28
C TYR A 217 2.85 11.14 10.40
N LEU A 218 3.89 11.98 10.34
CA LEU A 218 5.28 11.53 10.46
C LEU A 218 5.68 11.16 11.90
N SER A 219 4.90 11.56 12.90
CA SER A 219 5.21 11.35 14.33
C SER A 219 4.40 10.24 14.98
N ASN A 220 3.24 9.91 14.43
CA ASN A 220 2.29 8.94 15.01
C ASN A 220 2.59 7.48 14.57
N ASP A 221 1.87 6.53 15.19
CA ASP A 221 1.96 5.10 14.89
C ASP A 221 1.04 4.64 13.73
N ASP A 222 0.61 5.55 12.85
CA ASP A 222 -0.16 5.20 11.64
C ASP A 222 0.74 4.59 10.57
N PHE A 223 0.75 3.26 10.48
CA PHE A 223 1.53 2.54 9.48
C PHE A 223 0.66 1.98 8.35
N VAL A 224 -0.55 2.50 8.15
CA VAL A 224 -1.51 1.99 7.15
C VAL A 224 -1.94 3.04 6.16
N SER A 225 -1.98 4.33 6.54
CA SER A 225 -2.42 5.38 5.65
C SER A 225 -1.35 5.72 4.59
N PRO A 226 -1.78 6.02 3.35
CA PRO A 226 -0.89 6.36 2.24
C PRO A 226 -0.38 7.81 2.29
N GLY A 227 -0.47 8.47 3.44
CA GLY A 227 -0.08 9.85 3.62
C GLY A 227 -1.25 10.73 4.05
N THR A 228 -1.06 12.04 3.96
CA THR A 228 -2.09 13.05 4.21
C THR A 228 -1.88 14.21 3.24
N VAL A 229 -2.95 14.66 2.60
CA VAL A 229 -2.93 15.82 1.71
C VAL A 229 -3.90 16.82 2.28
N ARG A 230 -3.46 18.07 2.44
CA ARG A 230 -4.38 19.14 2.77
C ARG A 230 -5.33 19.31 1.59
N HIS A 231 -6.59 18.91 1.77
CA HIS A 231 -7.63 19.33 0.84
C HIS A 231 -7.74 20.84 0.98
N SER A 232 -7.38 21.58 -0.06
CA SER A 232 -7.80 22.98 -0.14
C SER A 232 -9.32 22.97 -0.06
N GLU A 233 -9.89 23.50 1.02
CA GLU A 233 -11.33 23.73 1.09
C GLU A 233 -11.71 24.50 -0.19
N GLU A 234 -12.53 23.88 -1.04
CA GLU A 234 -13.18 24.62 -2.12
C GLU A 234 -13.87 25.82 -1.48
N PRO A 235 -13.63 27.06 -1.94
CA PRO A 235 -14.37 28.18 -1.42
C PRO A 235 -15.83 27.91 -1.74
N SER A 236 -16.62 27.62 -0.71
CA SER A 236 -18.07 27.56 -0.79
C SER A 236 -18.54 28.96 -1.19
N GLY A 237 -18.73 29.16 -2.49
CA GLY A 237 -19.41 30.31 -3.06
C GLY A 237 -20.92 30.21 -2.92
#